data_AF-A0A6L5F9I0-F1
#
_entry.id   AF-A0A6L5F9I0-F1
#
_cell.length_a   1.000
_cell.length_b   1.000
_cell.length_c   1.000
_cell.angle_alpha   90.00
_cell.angle_beta   90.00
_cell.angle_gamma   90.00
#
_symmetry.space_group_name_H-M   'P 1'
#
loop_
_entity.id
_entity.type
_entity.pdbx_description
1 polymer ?
#
loop_
_entity_poly.entity_id
_entity_poly.type
_entity_poly.pdbx_seq_one_letter_code
_entity_poly.pdbx_strand_id
1 'polypeptide(L)'
;MWTWCAADTLFLPKLLGVTASVESKAPVTGEAITLTVSPAAVESVQPDGVLVSMNSPEAWETNLAMRLIVTACHYIHFFSSAQSGGEWTDSHPNTVLLPLDRAFAYGERQNRRMFGTVLAERASTAK
;
A
#
# COMPACT_ATOMS: atom_id res chain seq x y z
N MET A 1 -8.64 -12.18 -6.02
CA MET A 1 -7.17 -12.22 -5.90
C MET A 1 -6.77 -11.68 -4.53
N TRP A 2 -5.52 -11.87 -4.11
CA TRP A 2 -5.00 -11.36 -2.84
C TRP A 2 -3.67 -10.65 -3.06
N THR A 3 -3.33 -9.72 -2.18
CA THR A 3 -2.01 -9.07 -2.10
C THR A 3 -1.31 -9.46 -0.79
N TRP A 4 -0.01 -9.18 -0.67
CA TRP A 4 0.74 -9.50 0.54
C TRP A 4 0.59 -8.44 1.63
N CYS A 5 0.35 -7.18 1.26
CA CYS A 5 0.14 -6.10 2.22
C CYS A 5 -0.76 -4.98 1.69
N ALA A 6 -0.97 -3.96 2.53
CA ALA A 6 -1.71 -2.75 2.14
C ALA A 6 -1.05 -2.01 0.97
N ALA A 7 0.28 -1.87 0.95
CA ALA A 7 0.99 -1.11 -0.09
C ALA A 7 0.83 -1.72 -1.49
N ASP A 8 0.83 -3.05 -1.62
CA ASP A 8 0.58 -3.75 -2.88
C ASP A 8 -0.72 -3.30 -3.55
N THR A 9 -1.77 -3.12 -2.75
CA THR A 9 -3.08 -2.67 -3.23
C THR A 9 -3.05 -1.26 -3.81
N LEU A 10 -2.07 -0.44 -3.43
CA LEU A 10 -1.95 0.96 -3.84
C LEU A 10 -1.13 1.15 -5.11
N PHE A 11 -0.17 0.26 -5.41
CA PHE A 11 0.68 0.39 -6.59
C PHE A 11 0.36 -0.60 -7.71
N LEU A 12 -0.16 -1.80 -7.40
CA LEU A 12 -0.46 -2.81 -8.41
C LEU A 12 -1.55 -2.39 -9.42
N PRO A 13 -2.64 -1.68 -9.04
CA PRO A 13 -3.67 -1.27 -10.00
C PRO A 13 -3.10 -0.51 -11.20
N LYS A 14 -2.11 0.37 -10.97
CA LYS A 14 -1.41 1.09 -12.04
C LYS A 14 -0.59 0.16 -12.94
N LEU A 15 0.13 -0.80 -12.36
CA LEU A 15 0.92 -1.77 -13.12
C LEU A 15 0.04 -2.72 -13.94
N LEU A 16 -1.13 -3.06 -13.42
CA LEU A 16 -2.09 -3.93 -14.10
C LEU A 16 -2.93 -3.17 -15.12
N GLY A 17 -3.12 -1.86 -14.93
CA GLY A 17 -3.98 -1.03 -15.79
C GLY A 17 -5.47 -1.23 -15.51
N VAL A 18 -5.82 -1.55 -14.27
CA VAL A 18 -7.20 -1.84 -13.84
C VAL A 18 -7.55 -1.05 -12.58
N THR A 19 -8.84 -0.84 -12.33
CA THR A 19 -9.33 -0.36 -11.02
C THR A 19 -9.62 -1.56 -10.12
N ALA A 20 -9.13 -1.52 -8.89
CA ALA A 20 -9.29 -2.56 -7.89
C ALA A 20 -10.26 -2.12 -6.78
N SER A 21 -11.20 -3.00 -6.44
CA SER A 21 -11.94 -2.94 -5.17
C SER A 21 -11.16 -3.72 -4.12
N VAL A 22 -10.82 -3.06 -3.02
CA VAL A 22 -9.95 -3.58 -1.96
C VAL A 22 -10.76 -3.71 -0.68
N GLU A 23 -10.66 -4.85 -0.02
CA GLU A 23 -11.21 -5.09 1.31
C GLU A 23 -10.10 -5.58 2.24
N SER A 24 -10.05 -5.02 3.45
CA SER A 24 -9.07 -5.38 4.48
C SER A 24 -9.68 -5.24 5.87
N LYS A 25 -8.90 -5.61 6.90
CA LYS A 25 -9.27 -5.43 8.30
C LYS A 25 -8.13 -4.77 9.05
N ALA A 26 -8.45 -3.77 9.88
CA ALA A 26 -7.48 -3.15 10.77
C ALA A 26 -6.93 -4.21 11.74
N PRO A 27 -5.61 -4.35 11.92
CA PRO A 27 -5.03 -5.47 12.68
C PRO A 27 -5.29 -5.37 14.19
N VAL A 28 -5.53 -4.16 14.71
CA VAL A 28 -5.80 -3.93 16.15
C VAL A 28 -7.28 -4.08 16.48
N THR A 29 -8.16 -3.46 15.70
CA THR A 29 -9.60 -3.37 16.01
C THR A 29 -10.44 -4.43 15.28
N GLY A 30 -9.92 -5.00 14.18
CA GLY A 30 -10.67 -5.89 13.29
C GLY A 30 -11.70 -5.19 12.41
N GLU A 31 -11.82 -3.86 12.49
CA GLU A 31 -12.76 -3.07 11.68
C GLU A 31 -12.49 -3.23 10.19
N ALA A 32 -13.56 -3.30 9.41
CA ALA A 32 -13.49 -3.42 7.96
C ALA A 32 -13.00 -2.11 7.33
N ILE A 33 -12.11 -2.24 6.35
CA ILE A 33 -11.59 -1.14 5.55
C ILE A 33 -11.82 -1.48 4.09
N THR A 34 -12.45 -0.56 3.35
CA THR A 34 -12.71 -0.71 1.92
C THR A 34 -12.12 0.44 1.13
N LEU A 35 -11.54 0.15 -0.04
CA LEU A 35 -11.02 1.16 -0.95
C LEU A 35 -11.39 0.83 -2.40
N THR A 36 -11.57 1.87 -3.21
CA THR A 36 -11.49 1.74 -4.68
C THR A 36 -10.23 2.43 -5.15
N VAL A 37 -9.33 1.68 -5.78
CA VAL A 37 -8.01 2.17 -6.22
C VAL A 37 -7.89 2.00 -7.72
N SER A 38 -7.81 3.11 -8.44
CA SER A 38 -7.59 3.11 -9.89
C SER A 38 -6.12 3.31 -10.24
N PRO A 39 -5.75 3.21 -11.52
CA PRO A 39 -4.39 3.53 -11.97
C PRO A 39 -3.97 4.99 -11.71
N ALA A 40 -4.87 5.87 -11.31
CA ALA A 40 -4.61 7.30 -11.14
C ALA A 40 -4.76 7.78 -9.69
N ALA A 41 -5.63 7.18 -8.90
CA ALA A 41 -5.92 7.65 -7.55
C ALA A 41 -6.57 6.57 -6.67
N VAL A 42 -6.63 6.85 -5.37
CA VAL A 42 -7.64 6.27 -4.49
C VAL A 42 -8.94 7.04 -4.72
N GLU A 43 -9.94 6.39 -5.29
CA GLU A 43 -11.22 7.00 -5.70
C GLU A 43 -12.23 7.05 -4.56
N SER A 44 -12.19 6.06 -3.68
CA SER A 44 -13.03 6.01 -2.48
C SER A 44 -12.34 5.22 -1.37
N VAL A 45 -12.69 5.56 -0.13
CA VAL A 45 -12.16 4.94 1.08
C VAL A 45 -13.22 4.94 2.17
N GLN A 46 -13.33 3.85 2.92
CA GLN A 46 -14.11 3.77 4.15
C GLN A 46 -13.37 2.93 5.19
N PRO A 47 -13.32 3.34 6.47
CA PRO A 47 -13.79 4.63 6.98
C PRO A 47 -12.95 5.82 6.47
N ASP A 48 -13.43 7.05 6.67
CA ASP A 48 -12.63 8.24 6.36
C ASP A 48 -11.37 8.30 7.22
N GLY A 49 -10.27 8.78 6.65
CA GLY A 49 -9.02 8.96 7.39
C GLY A 49 -8.21 7.67 7.62
N VAL A 50 -8.39 6.65 6.78
CA VAL A 50 -7.55 5.45 6.80
C VAL A 50 -6.07 5.82 6.72
N LEU A 51 -5.26 5.12 7.52
CA LEU A 51 -3.81 5.26 7.55
C LEU A 51 -3.14 3.95 7.16
N VAL A 52 -1.85 4.02 6.83
CA VAL A 52 -1.04 2.89 6.39
C VAL A 52 0.24 2.85 7.23
N SER A 53 0.55 1.72 7.85
CA SER A 53 1.88 1.53 8.45
C SER A 53 2.92 1.24 7.37
N MET A 54 4.12 1.77 7.55
CA MET A 54 5.29 1.44 6.74
C MET A 54 6.52 1.30 7.63
N ASN A 55 7.46 0.44 7.25
CA ASN A 55 8.77 0.35 7.87
C ASN A 55 9.87 0.84 6.92
N SER A 56 11.05 1.16 7.47
CA SER A 56 12.19 1.65 6.69
C SER A 56 12.56 0.68 5.56
N PRO A 57 12.77 1.17 4.32
CA PRO A 57 13.30 0.35 3.24
C PRO A 57 14.66 -0.31 3.54
N GLU A 58 15.42 0.23 4.50
CA GLU A 58 16.68 -0.36 4.96
C GLU A 58 16.48 -1.70 5.68
N ALA A 59 15.28 -1.94 6.21
CA ALA A 59 14.90 -3.21 6.82
C ALA A 59 14.45 -4.24 5.78
N TRP A 60 14.28 -3.87 4.50
CA TRP A 60 13.71 -4.75 3.49
C TRP A 60 14.77 -5.66 2.88
N GLU A 61 14.60 -6.97 3.06
CA GLU A 61 15.45 -7.97 2.44
C GLU A 61 14.91 -8.36 1.05
N THR A 62 15.43 -7.72 0.01
CA THR A 62 14.94 -7.87 -1.38
C THR A 62 15.60 -9.01 -2.17
N ASN A 63 16.52 -9.76 -1.56
CA ASN A 63 17.24 -10.85 -2.22
C ASN A 63 16.34 -12.07 -2.55
N LEU A 64 15.23 -12.23 -1.84
CA LEU A 64 14.23 -13.26 -2.09
C LEU A 64 12.83 -12.72 -1.78
N ALA A 65 11.84 -13.02 -2.62
CA ALA A 65 10.46 -12.57 -2.43
C ALA A 65 9.91 -12.89 -1.03
N MET A 66 10.15 -14.10 -0.52
CA MET A 66 9.71 -14.49 0.83
C MET A 66 10.34 -13.63 1.95
N ARG A 67 11.59 -13.21 1.79
CA ARG A 67 12.26 -12.34 2.76
C ARG A 67 11.66 -10.94 2.71
N LEU A 68 11.37 -10.42 1.52
CA LEU A 68 10.66 -9.15 1.37
C LEU A 68 9.27 -9.18 2.04
N ILE A 69 8.52 -10.29 1.90
CA ILE A 69 7.22 -10.43 2.55
C ILE A 69 7.35 -10.34 4.07
N VAL A 70 8.28 -11.12 4.64
CA VAL A 70 8.45 -11.19 6.10
C VAL A 70 9.07 -9.91 6.69
N THR A 71 9.96 -9.24 5.96
CA THR A 71 10.69 -8.06 6.45
C THR A 71 10.01 -6.73 6.11
N ALA A 72 9.09 -6.69 5.14
CA ALA A 72 8.35 -5.49 4.76
C ALA A 72 6.84 -5.70 4.89
N CYS A 73 6.25 -6.58 4.07
CA CYS A 73 4.79 -6.72 3.95
C CYS A 73 4.12 -7.09 5.28
N HIS A 74 4.82 -7.84 6.14
CA HIS A 74 4.36 -8.19 7.48
C HIS A 74 4.08 -6.98 8.39
N TYR A 75 4.66 -5.82 8.07
CA TYR A 75 4.54 -4.58 8.86
C TYR A 75 3.69 -3.51 8.17
N ILE A 76 3.06 -3.82 7.03
CA ILE A 76 2.36 -2.85 6.19
C ILE A 76 0.86 -3.15 6.19
N HIS A 77 0.12 -2.44 7.03
CA HIS A 77 -1.30 -2.64 7.27
C HIS A 77 -2.09 -1.34 7.09
N PHE A 78 -3.40 -1.48 6.86
CA PHE A 78 -4.35 -0.37 6.96
C PHE A 78 -4.86 -0.23 8.40
N PHE A 79 -5.16 1.01 8.80
CA PHE A 79 -5.76 1.35 10.09
C PHE A 79 -6.95 2.28 9.89
N SER A 80 -8.01 2.05 10.64
CA SER A 80 -9.24 2.87 10.63
C SER A 80 -9.09 4.17 11.42
N SER A 81 -8.07 4.29 12.27
CA SER A 81 -7.84 5.47 13.09
C SER A 81 -6.37 5.66 13.46
N ALA A 82 -5.98 6.91 13.71
CA ALA A 82 -4.63 7.24 14.18
C ALA A 82 -4.32 6.62 15.55
N GLN A 83 -5.34 6.44 16.39
CA GLN A 83 -5.19 5.78 17.68
C GLN A 83 -4.78 4.31 17.51
N SER A 84 -5.55 3.54 16.75
CA SER A 84 -5.25 2.11 16.56
C SER A 84 -3.94 1.89 15.80
N GLY A 85 -3.63 2.78 14.84
CA GLY A 85 -2.33 2.79 14.17
C GLY A 85 -1.18 3.11 15.12
N GLY A 86 -1.36 4.09 16.01
CA GLY A 86 -0.37 4.46 17.03
C GLY A 86 -0.06 3.31 17.98
N GLU A 87 -1.10 2.69 18.54
CA GLU A 87 -0.99 1.52 19.43
C GLU A 87 -0.21 0.36 18.75
N TRP A 88 -0.46 0.14 17.45
CA TRP A 88 0.29 -0.84 16.68
C TRP A 88 1.75 -0.42 16.49
N THR A 89 2.02 0.81 16.05
CA THR A 89 3.41 1.27 15.80
C THR A 89 4.25 1.31 17.07
N ASP A 90 3.67 1.58 18.23
CA ASP A 90 4.36 1.57 19.53
C ASP A 90 4.89 0.17 19.88
N SER A 91 4.19 -0.88 19.43
CA SER A 91 4.59 -2.28 19.62
C SER A 91 5.52 -2.81 18.52
N HIS A 92 5.72 -2.05 17.44
CA HIS A 92 6.50 -2.46 16.27
C HIS A 92 7.55 -1.37 15.92
N PRO A 93 8.73 -1.40 16.56
CA PRO A 93 9.79 -0.42 16.33
C PRO A 93 10.18 -0.29 14.85
N ASN A 94 10.66 0.89 14.47
CA ASN A 94 11.03 1.24 13.08
C ASN A 94 9.87 1.24 12.08
N THR A 95 8.65 1.38 12.58
CA THR A 95 7.46 1.63 11.77
C THR A 95 6.98 3.07 11.93
N VAL A 96 6.31 3.57 10.90
CA VAL A 96 5.68 4.88 10.86
C VAL A 96 4.26 4.74 10.34
N LEU A 97 3.38 5.63 10.77
CA LEU A 97 2.02 5.71 10.28
C LEU A 97 1.90 6.85 9.26
N LEU A 98 1.43 6.53 8.06
CA LEU A 98 1.26 7.49 6.98
C LEU A 98 -0.22 7.68 6.64
N PRO A 99 -0.65 8.90 6.32
CA PRO A 99 -1.91 9.13 5.61
C PRO A 99 -1.95 8.34 4.29
N LEU A 100 -3.15 7.89 3.90
CA LEU A 100 -3.35 7.05 2.71
C LEU A 100 -2.84 7.69 1.41
N ASP A 101 -3.03 9.00 1.24
CA ASP A 101 -2.55 9.75 0.07
C ASP A 101 -1.02 9.75 -0.04
N ARG A 102 -0.32 9.88 1.10
CA ARG A 102 1.14 9.78 1.19
C ARG A 102 1.63 8.38 0.82
N ALA A 103 0.94 7.35 1.28
CA ALA A 103 1.23 5.96 0.96
C ALA A 103 1.00 5.65 -0.53
N PHE A 104 -0.11 6.13 -1.11
CA PHE A 104 -0.38 6.01 -2.54
C PHE A 104 0.70 6.70 -3.38
N ALA A 105 1.03 7.95 -3.04
CA ALA A 105 2.07 8.70 -3.74
C ALA A 105 3.46 8.04 -3.62
N TYR A 106 3.74 7.34 -2.52
CA TYR A 106 4.95 6.51 -2.41
C TYR A 106 4.93 5.37 -3.43
N GLY A 107 3.83 4.63 -3.53
CA GLY A 107 3.64 3.57 -4.52
C GLY A 107 3.80 4.07 -5.97
N GLU A 108 3.23 5.23 -6.30
CA GLU A 108 3.40 5.84 -7.61
C GLU A 108 4.87 6.19 -7.92
N ARG A 109 5.60 6.73 -6.95
CA ARG A 109 7.03 7.01 -7.11
C ARG A 109 7.83 5.74 -7.34
N GLN A 110 7.52 4.65 -6.65
CA GLN A 110 8.18 3.35 -6.87
C GLN A 110 7.86 2.79 -8.25
N ASN A 111 6.59 2.81 -8.67
CA ASN A 111 6.18 2.39 -10.01
C ASN A 111 6.91 3.17 -11.09
N ARG A 112 7.00 4.49 -10.97
CA ARG A 112 7.72 5.33 -11.94
C ARG A 112 9.21 5.02 -11.97
N ARG A 113 9.83 4.82 -10.81
CA ARG A 113 11.26 4.49 -10.69
C ARG A 113 11.58 3.14 -11.34
N MET A 114 10.74 2.13 -11.13
CA MET A 114 11.01 0.76 -11.55
C MET A 114 10.50 0.43 -12.96
N PHE A 115 9.36 1.00 -13.34
CA PHE A 115 8.60 0.61 -14.54
C PHE A 115 8.21 1.78 -15.44
N GLY A 116 8.76 2.98 -15.21
CA GLY A 116 8.36 4.21 -15.91
C GLY A 116 8.39 4.10 -17.44
N THR A 117 9.45 3.51 -17.99
CA THR A 117 9.59 3.30 -19.44
C THR A 117 8.45 2.44 -20.02
N VAL A 118 8.22 1.26 -19.43
CA VAL A 118 7.19 0.32 -19.90
C VAL A 118 5.78 0.90 -19.72
N LEU A 119 5.54 1.65 -18.64
CA LEU A 119 4.27 2.34 -18.41
C LEU A 119 4.02 3.43 -19.46
N ALA A 120 5.04 4.17 -19.89
CA ALA A 120 4.93 5.17 -20.94
C ALA A 120 4.62 4.53 -22.31
N GLU A 121 5.30 3.43 -22.63
CA GLU A 121 5.04 2.66 -23.86
C GLU A 121 3.59 2.15 -23.92
N ARG A 122 3.11 1.52 -22.84
CA ARG A 122 1.71 1.03 -22.76
C ARG A 122 0.69 2.15 -22.95
N ALA A 123 0.94 3.33 -22.39
CA ALA A 123 0.06 4.49 -22.55
C ALA A 123 0.03 4.99 -24.00
N SER A 124 1.14 4.86 -24.74
CA SER A 124 1.20 5.23 -26.15
C SER A 124 0.46 4.25 -27.08
N THR A 125 0.43 2.96 -26.73
CA THR A 125 -0.27 1.92 -27.50
C THR A 125 -1.76 1.80 -27.21
N ALA A 126 -2.22 2.36 -26.09
CA ALA A 126 -3.64 2.35 -25.71
C ALA A 126 -4.45 3.50 -26.33
N LYS A 127 -3.79 4.34 -27.15
CA LYS A 127 -4.36 5.50 -27.83
C LYS A 127 -4.53 5.22 -29.31
#